data_AF-A0A1Z1WMR0-F1
#
_entry.id   AF-A0A1Z1WMR0-F1
#
_cell.length_a   1.000
_cell.length_b   1.000
_cell.length_c   1.000
_cell.angle_alpha   90.00
_cell.angle_beta   90.00
_cell.angle_gamma   90.00
#
_symmetry.space_group_name_H-M   'P 1'
#
loop_
_entity.id
_entity.type
_entity.pdbx_description
1 polymer ?
#
loop_
_entity_poly.entity_id
_entity_poly.type
_entity_poly.pdbx_seq_one_letter_code
_entity_poly.pdbx_strand_id
1 'polypeptide(L)'
;MNLRAWAELLRLPALFTVPGDALAGAAATGLRPGRGTFLAIGSSLCLYEAGMALNDWADRDEDAVDRPHRPIPSGRVTPIAAFTAAVALTAGGLALASRAGRPALATATALAGTVWAYDLGLKRTPAGPVAMAAARGLDLLLGATATATGAGTRTNAIAHPSTAADSRATPTAAKTSRRRPAPPRPRHPAPPAPARRTPPALSRRTPPGPRPRCPRRPGRRSPHGPPRP
;
A
#
# COMPACT_ATOMS: atom_id res chain seq x y z
N MET A 1 19.51 12.73 24.15
CA MET A 1 18.73 12.35 22.96
C MET A 1 17.93 13.55 22.50
N ASN A 2 18.10 14.01 21.26
CA ASN A 2 17.44 15.22 20.76
C ASN A 2 16.05 14.85 20.22
N LEU A 3 14.99 15.00 21.03
CA LEU A 3 13.61 14.61 20.68
C LEU A 3 13.14 15.22 19.35
N ARG A 4 13.57 16.45 19.08
CA ARG A 4 13.23 17.16 17.85
C ARG A 4 13.82 16.51 16.61
N ALA A 5 15.05 15.96 16.70
CA ALA A 5 15.67 15.24 15.59
C ALA A 5 14.95 13.92 15.29
N TRP A 6 14.46 13.23 16.33
CA TRP A 6 13.63 12.04 16.16
C TRP A 6 12.24 12.36 15.59
N ALA A 7 11.63 13.47 15.99
CA ALA A 7 10.36 13.93 15.42
C ALA A 7 10.48 14.34 13.95
N GLU A 8 11.61 14.95 13.56
CA GLU A 8 11.94 15.27 12.16
C GLU A 8 12.17 14.00 11.33
N LEU A 9 12.87 13.01 11.90
CA LEU A 9 13.13 11.71 11.26
C LEU A 9 11.83 10.91 11.08
N LEU A 10 11.04 10.78 12.14
CA LEU A 10 9.77 10.04 12.17
C LEU A 10 8.58 10.83 11.61
N ARG A 11 8.88 11.84 10.77
CA ARG A 11 7.96 12.79 10.13
C ARG A 11 6.58 12.86 10.80
N LEU A 12 6.54 13.24 12.09
CA LEU A 12 5.33 13.13 12.91
C LEU A 12 4.08 13.79 12.30
N PRO A 13 4.18 14.88 11.51
CA PRO A 13 3.01 15.43 10.82
C PRO A 13 2.41 14.52 9.75
N ALA A 14 3.21 13.66 9.11
CA ALA A 14 2.74 12.73 8.08
C ALA A 14 1.95 11.55 8.69
N LEU A 15 2.21 11.18 9.94
CA LEU A 15 1.48 10.13 10.65
C LEU A 15 -0.04 10.37 10.71
N PHE A 16 -0.50 11.61 10.61
CA PHE A 16 -1.93 11.92 10.64
C PHE A 16 -2.68 11.51 9.37
N THR A 17 -1.99 11.35 8.24
CA THR A 17 -2.62 10.98 6.95
C THR A 17 -2.48 9.49 6.62
N VAL A 18 -1.49 8.83 7.22
CA VAL A 18 -1.15 7.41 6.99
C VAL A 18 -2.28 6.42 7.33
N PRO A 19 -3.10 6.59 8.39
CA PRO A 19 -4.15 5.62 8.72
C PRO A 19 -5.21 5.47 7.62
N GLY A 20 -5.26 6.38 6.65
CA GLY A 20 -6.26 6.43 5.59
C GLY A 20 -6.34 5.14 4.78
N ASP A 21 -5.21 4.52 4.42
CA ASP A 21 -5.18 3.32 3.59
C ASP A 21 -5.72 2.09 4.35
N ALA A 22 -5.24 1.87 5.58
CA ALA A 22 -5.75 0.82 6.45
C ALA A 22 -7.24 1.01 6.82
N LEU A 23 -7.68 2.25 7.04
CA LEU A 23 -9.09 2.57 7.28
C LEU A 23 -9.95 2.35 6.03
N ALA A 24 -9.47 2.74 4.85
CA ALA A 24 -10.16 2.50 3.59
C ALA A 24 -10.31 1.00 3.32
N GLY A 25 -9.27 0.21 3.62
CA GLY A 25 -9.32 -1.25 3.54
C GLY A 25 -10.34 -1.86 4.50
N ALA A 26 -10.38 -1.38 5.75
CA ALA A 26 -11.39 -1.79 6.72
C ALA A 26 -12.82 -1.40 6.29
N ALA A 27 -13.00 -0.19 5.74
CA ALA A 27 -14.30 0.27 5.24
C ALA A 27 -14.77 -0.55 4.04
N ALA A 28 -13.85 -0.95 3.15
CA ALA A 28 -14.14 -1.76 1.98
C ALA A 28 -14.70 -3.16 2.33
N THR A 29 -14.50 -3.66 3.56
CA THR A 29 -15.10 -4.93 3.97
C THR A 29 -16.58 -4.80 4.35
N GLY A 30 -17.12 -3.59 4.49
CA GLY A 30 -18.50 -3.35 4.96
C GLY A 30 -18.76 -3.77 6.41
N LEU A 31 -17.70 -4.03 7.18
CA LEU A 31 -17.79 -4.49 8.58
C LEU A 31 -17.54 -3.31 9.51
N ARG A 32 -18.09 -3.38 10.73
CA ARG A 32 -17.81 -2.38 11.76
C ARG A 32 -16.34 -2.47 12.20
N PRO A 33 -15.61 -1.34 12.29
CA PRO A 33 -14.26 -1.31 12.85
C PRO A 33 -14.20 -1.99 14.22
N GLY A 34 -13.17 -2.78 14.44
CA GLY A 34 -12.98 -3.55 15.67
C GLY A 34 -11.54 -3.55 16.16
N ARG A 35 -11.24 -4.40 17.15
CA ARG A 35 -9.87 -4.55 17.69
C ARG A 35 -8.86 -4.86 16.59
N GLY A 36 -9.20 -5.73 15.63
CA GLY A 36 -8.34 -6.03 14.48
C GLY A 36 -8.01 -4.81 13.63
N THR A 37 -8.99 -3.94 13.39
CA THR A 37 -8.80 -2.68 12.64
C THR A 37 -7.81 -1.75 13.35
N PHE A 38 -7.95 -1.56 14.67
CA PHE A 38 -7.00 -0.73 15.43
C PHE A 38 -5.58 -1.31 15.44
N LEU A 39 -5.45 -2.65 15.54
CA LEU A 39 -4.16 -3.31 15.44
C LEU A 39 -3.53 -3.15 14.05
N ALA A 40 -4.34 -3.20 12.98
CA ALA A 40 -3.87 -2.95 11.62
C ALA A 40 -3.42 -1.50 11.41
N ILE A 41 -4.16 -0.52 11.95
CA ILE A 41 -3.74 0.89 11.91
C ILE A 41 -2.40 1.05 12.63
N GLY A 42 -2.24 0.48 13.83
CA GLY A 42 -0.96 0.51 14.55
C GLY A 42 0.17 -0.15 13.75
N SER A 43 -0.10 -1.30 13.12
CA SER A 43 0.86 -1.98 12.26
C SER A 43 1.26 -1.14 11.04
N SER A 44 0.29 -0.52 10.36
CA SER A 44 0.51 0.36 9.21
C SER A 44 1.38 1.55 9.58
N LEU A 45 1.08 2.23 10.70
CA LEU A 45 1.89 3.34 11.22
C LEU A 45 3.32 2.89 11.54
N CYS A 46 3.51 1.75 12.21
CA CYS A 46 4.84 1.22 12.48
C CYS A 46 5.62 0.89 11.21
N LEU A 47 4.98 0.27 10.21
CA LEU A 47 5.64 -0.09 8.95
C LEU A 47 5.95 1.14 8.08
N TYR A 48 5.08 2.16 8.11
CA TYR A 48 5.33 3.44 7.47
C TYR A 48 6.55 4.13 8.07
N GLU A 49 6.62 4.23 9.40
CA GLU A 49 7.76 4.83 10.09
C GLU A 49 9.05 4.01 9.92
N ALA A 50 8.94 2.69 9.85
CA ALA A 50 10.06 1.83 9.53
C ALA A 50 10.63 2.14 8.14
N GLY A 51 9.77 2.27 7.13
CA GLY A 51 10.18 2.66 5.78
C GLY A 51 10.76 4.07 5.74
N MET A 52 10.19 4.99 6.50
CA MET A 52 10.73 6.34 6.62
C MET A 52 12.15 6.38 7.18
N ALA A 53 12.38 5.68 8.30
CA ALA A 53 13.70 5.58 8.91
C ALA A 53 14.70 4.83 8.01
N LEU A 54 14.25 3.78 7.32
CA LEU A 54 15.08 3.00 6.39
C LEU A 54 15.44 3.83 5.15
N ASN A 55 14.50 4.60 4.61
CA ASN A 55 14.73 5.50 3.49
C ASN A 55 15.82 6.53 3.82
N ASP A 56 15.69 7.22 4.96
CA ASP A 56 16.68 8.19 5.40
C ASP A 56 18.05 7.54 5.65
N TRP A 57 18.10 6.30 6.15
CA TRP A 57 19.33 5.54 6.29
C TRP A 57 19.97 5.16 4.94
N ALA A 58 19.15 4.79 3.95
CA ALA A 58 19.59 4.39 2.61
C ALA A 58 20.07 5.59 1.79
N ASP A 59 19.47 6.76 2.00
CA ASP A 59 19.79 8.00 1.28
C ASP A 59 20.90 8.83 1.96
N ARG A 60 21.44 8.38 3.09
CA ARG A 60 22.37 9.16 3.92
C ARG A 60 23.57 9.76 3.18
N ASP A 61 24.13 9.03 2.21
CA ASP A 61 25.34 9.46 1.49
C ASP A 61 24.99 10.53 0.44
N GLU A 62 23.81 10.42 -0.18
CA GLU A 62 23.27 11.39 -1.14
C GLU A 62 22.76 12.64 -0.39
N ASP A 63 22.01 12.45 0.70
CA ASP A 63 21.57 13.52 1.58
C ASP A 63 22.74 14.27 2.24
N ALA A 64 23.93 13.67 2.39
CA ALA A 64 25.12 14.37 2.88
C ALA A 64 25.66 15.41 1.90
N VAL A 65 25.49 15.18 0.60
CA VAL A 65 25.89 16.12 -0.46
C VAL A 65 24.81 17.18 -0.67
N ASP A 66 23.56 16.75 -0.82
CA ASP A 66 22.47 17.63 -1.25
C ASP A 66 21.81 18.39 -0.09
N ARG A 67 21.77 17.79 1.11
CA ARG A 67 21.02 18.29 2.27
C ARG A 67 21.74 17.99 3.60
N PRO A 68 22.93 18.56 3.83
CA PRO A 68 23.78 18.23 4.98
C PRO A 68 23.12 18.51 6.35
N HIS A 69 22.07 19.33 6.41
CA HIS A 69 21.32 19.65 7.64
C HIS A 69 20.39 18.52 8.12
N ARG A 70 20.17 17.47 7.31
CA ARG A 70 19.31 16.34 7.67
C ARG A 70 19.81 15.60 8.92
N PRO A 71 18.93 14.94 9.70
CA PRO A 71 19.29 14.37 11.00
C PRO A 71 20.47 13.39 10.98
N ILE A 72 20.57 12.55 9.94
CA ILE A 72 21.64 11.55 9.80
C ILE A 72 22.96 12.20 9.34
N PRO A 73 23.02 12.93 8.20
CA PRO A 73 24.26 13.59 7.77
C PRO A 73 24.79 14.64 8.75
N SER A 74 23.90 15.36 9.45
CA SER A 74 24.29 16.33 10.48
C SER A 74 24.82 15.70 11.78
N GLY A 75 24.83 14.37 11.88
CA GLY A 75 25.30 13.64 13.07
C GLY A 75 24.37 13.70 14.28
N ARG A 76 23.18 14.31 14.16
CA ARG A 76 22.17 14.38 15.24
C ARG A 76 21.58 13.01 15.56
N VAL A 77 21.53 12.12 14.58
CA VAL A 77 21.11 10.71 14.70
C VAL A 77 22.16 9.84 14.01
N THR A 78 22.66 8.81 14.70
CA THR A 78 23.65 7.91 14.08
C THR A 78 22.97 7.01 13.04
N PRO A 79 23.66 6.64 11.94
CA PRO A 79 23.11 5.72 10.95
C PRO A 79 22.66 4.38 11.57
N ILE A 80 23.44 3.86 12.53
CA ILE A 80 23.09 2.64 13.26
C ILE A 80 21.77 2.82 14.01
N ALA A 81 21.57 3.94 14.71
CA ALA A 81 20.33 4.20 15.43
C ALA A 81 19.12 4.28 14.49
N ALA A 82 19.25 4.91 13.32
CA ALA A 82 18.18 4.97 12.32
C ALA A 82 17.83 3.58 11.79
N PHE A 83 18.83 2.76 11.46
CA PHE A 83 18.61 1.38 11.01
C PHE A 83 17.99 0.50 12.10
N THR A 84 18.48 0.60 13.33
CA THR A 84 17.90 -0.13 14.47
C THR A 84 16.45 0.29 14.71
N ALA A 85 16.12 1.58 14.59
CA ALA A 85 14.75 2.05 14.68
C ALA A 85 13.87 1.45 13.57
N ALA A 86 14.35 1.43 12.31
CA ALA A 86 13.62 0.82 11.21
C ALA A 86 13.33 -0.67 11.45
N VAL A 87 14.32 -1.44 11.93
CA VAL A 87 14.14 -2.86 12.27
C VAL A 87 13.17 -3.02 13.44
N ALA A 88 13.32 -2.24 14.51
CA ALA A 88 12.46 -2.32 15.69
C ALA A 88 11.00 -1.97 15.37
N LEU A 89 10.78 -0.93 14.55
CA LEU A 89 9.46 -0.54 14.07
C LEU A 89 8.86 -1.61 13.15
N THR A 90 9.66 -2.22 12.27
CA THR A 90 9.21 -3.34 11.45
C THR A 90 8.74 -4.51 12.33
N ALA A 91 9.55 -4.89 13.32
CA ALA A 91 9.20 -5.96 14.26
C ALA A 91 7.95 -5.62 15.08
N GLY A 92 7.81 -4.38 15.55
CA GLY A 92 6.63 -3.89 16.25
C GLY A 92 5.36 -3.97 15.39
N GLY A 93 5.46 -3.56 14.12
CA GLY A 93 4.36 -3.67 13.15
C GLY A 93 3.92 -5.12 12.94
N LEU A 94 4.87 -6.03 12.67
CA LEU A 94 4.58 -7.46 12.52
C LEU A 94 3.98 -8.08 13.79
N ALA A 95 4.45 -7.67 14.96
CA ALA A 95 3.88 -8.12 16.23
C ALA A 95 2.42 -7.68 16.38
N LEU A 96 2.07 -6.44 16.02
CA LEU A 96 0.68 -5.97 16.01
C LEU A 96 -0.18 -6.72 15.00
N ALA A 97 0.31 -6.93 13.78
CA ALA A 97 -0.38 -7.69 12.75
C ALA A 97 -0.61 -9.16 13.16
N SER A 98 0.36 -9.77 13.84
CA SER A 98 0.21 -11.15 14.37
C SER A 98 -0.96 -11.29 15.34
N ARG A 99 -1.23 -10.23 16.13
CA ARG A 99 -2.36 -10.17 17.07
C ARG A 99 -3.70 -9.90 16.37
N ALA A 100 -3.67 -9.37 15.15
CA ALA A 100 -4.86 -9.18 14.32
C ALA A 100 -5.25 -10.46 13.54
N GLY A 101 -4.30 -11.38 13.33
CA GLY A 101 -4.54 -12.72 12.79
C GLY A 101 -3.52 -13.14 11.73
N ARG A 102 -3.56 -14.42 11.33
CA ARG A 102 -2.64 -14.99 10.32
C ARG A 102 -2.71 -14.28 8.96
N PRO A 103 -3.90 -13.96 8.40
CA PRO A 103 -3.98 -13.23 7.14
C PRO A 103 -3.34 -11.84 7.21
N ALA A 104 -3.62 -11.10 8.29
CA ALA A 104 -3.03 -9.79 8.53
C ALA A 104 -1.51 -9.86 8.64
N LEU A 105 -0.98 -10.86 9.36
CA LEU A 105 0.47 -11.08 9.46
C LEU A 105 1.10 -11.36 8.09
N ALA A 106 0.49 -12.21 7.26
CA ALA A 106 1.00 -12.50 5.93
C ALA A 106 1.06 -11.24 5.06
N THR A 107 0.00 -10.42 5.09
CA THR A 107 -0.05 -9.14 4.37
C THR A 107 0.98 -8.15 4.91
N ALA A 108 1.13 -8.04 6.23
CA ALA A 108 2.11 -7.15 6.86
C ALA A 108 3.56 -7.56 6.53
N THR A 109 3.86 -8.86 6.48
CA THR A 109 5.18 -9.35 6.07
C THR A 109 5.47 -9.03 4.60
N ALA A 110 4.49 -9.22 3.70
CA ALA A 110 4.62 -8.85 2.29
C ALA A 110 4.80 -7.33 2.13
N LEU A 111 4.07 -6.54 2.90
CA LEU A 111 4.21 -5.08 2.93
C LEU A 111 5.61 -4.68 3.40
N ALA A 112 6.08 -5.21 4.53
CA ALA A 112 7.42 -4.95 5.05
C ALA A 112 8.51 -5.29 4.03
N GLY A 113 8.42 -6.46 3.38
CA GLY A 113 9.35 -6.84 2.32
C GLY A 113 9.33 -5.88 1.13
N THR A 114 8.15 -5.40 0.74
CA THR A 114 7.99 -4.44 -0.36
C THR A 114 8.60 -3.07 0.00
N VAL A 115 8.40 -2.59 1.22
CA VAL A 115 9.01 -1.35 1.74
C VAL A 115 10.53 -1.46 1.72
N TRP A 116 11.08 -2.54 2.28
CA TRP A 116 12.52 -2.76 2.29
C TRP A 116 13.10 -2.87 0.88
N ALA A 117 12.45 -3.59 -0.03
CA ALA A 117 12.87 -3.69 -1.42
C ALA A 117 12.82 -2.33 -2.15
N TYR A 118 11.82 -1.51 -1.83
CA TYR A 118 11.71 -0.14 -2.33
C TYR A 118 12.89 0.73 -1.88
N ASP A 119 13.10 0.83 -0.57
CA ASP A 119 14.08 1.74 0.03
C ASP A 119 15.53 1.35 -0.32
N LEU A 120 15.82 0.04 -0.37
CA LEU A 120 17.18 -0.43 -0.61
C LEU A 120 17.59 -0.40 -2.09
N GLY A 121 16.65 -0.40 -3.04
CA GLY A 121 17.03 -0.46 -4.45
C GLY A 121 15.97 -0.08 -5.47
N LEU A 122 14.72 -0.54 -5.32
CA LEU A 122 13.73 -0.38 -6.41
C LEU A 122 13.37 1.07 -6.69
N LYS A 123 13.47 1.97 -5.70
CA LYS A 123 13.20 3.40 -5.89
C LYS A 123 14.12 4.07 -6.93
N ARG A 124 15.30 3.51 -7.18
CA ARG A 124 16.28 3.99 -8.19
C ARG A 124 16.08 3.34 -9.57
N THR A 125 15.03 2.55 -9.74
CA THR A 125 14.74 1.79 -10.96
C THR A 125 13.39 2.20 -11.56
N PRO A 126 13.11 1.85 -12.84
CA PRO A 126 11.79 2.03 -13.43
C PRO A 126 10.67 1.28 -12.70
N ALA A 127 11.00 0.30 -11.85
CA ALA A 127 10.04 -0.45 -11.04
C ALA A 127 9.59 0.30 -9.77
N GLY A 128 10.17 1.46 -9.45
CA GLY A 128 9.83 2.26 -8.27
C GLY A 128 8.33 2.55 -8.11
N PRO A 129 7.62 3.04 -9.15
CA PRO A 129 6.18 3.27 -9.08
C PRO A 129 5.36 2.00 -8.81
N VAL A 130 5.79 0.86 -9.35
CA VAL A 130 5.12 -0.43 -9.15
C VAL A 130 5.27 -0.90 -7.71
N ALA A 131 6.48 -0.78 -7.15
CA ALA A 131 6.72 -1.10 -5.74
C ALA A 131 5.92 -0.18 -4.80
N MET A 132 5.83 1.11 -5.10
CA MET A 132 5.02 2.05 -4.33
C MET A 132 3.52 1.72 -4.41
N ALA A 133 3.01 1.39 -5.61
CA ALA A 133 1.62 0.96 -5.78
C ALA A 133 1.33 -0.35 -5.03
N ALA A 134 2.26 -1.31 -5.07
CA ALA A 134 2.16 -2.55 -4.31
C ALA A 134 2.12 -2.30 -2.81
N ALA A 135 2.99 -1.42 -2.28
CA ALA A 135 2.98 -1.05 -0.87
C ALA A 135 1.63 -0.45 -0.45
N ARG A 136 1.06 0.47 -1.25
CA ARG A 136 -0.27 1.04 -0.99
C ARG A 136 -1.39 0.01 -1.03
N GLY A 137 -1.37 -0.87 -2.03
CA GLY A 137 -2.36 -1.95 -2.14
C GLY A 137 -2.28 -2.94 -0.98
N LEU A 138 -1.07 -3.28 -0.53
CA LEU A 138 -0.83 -4.17 0.61
C LEU A 138 -1.26 -3.54 1.93
N ASP A 139 -1.07 -2.22 2.12
CA ASP A 139 -1.51 -1.53 3.33
C ASP A 139 -3.05 -1.47 3.44
N LEU A 140 -3.74 -1.24 2.32
CA LEU A 140 -5.20 -1.36 2.24
C LEU A 140 -5.64 -2.81 2.56
N LEU A 141 -4.98 -3.79 1.97
CA LEU A 141 -5.29 -5.20 2.21
C LEU A 141 -5.05 -5.61 3.67
N LEU A 142 -4.06 -5.02 4.34
CA LEU A 142 -3.80 -5.25 5.76
C LEU A 142 -5.00 -4.79 6.61
N GLY A 143 -5.55 -3.61 6.33
CA GLY A 143 -6.75 -3.11 6.98
C GLY A 143 -7.98 -4.01 6.76
N ALA A 144 -8.17 -4.49 5.52
CA ALA A 144 -9.27 -5.37 5.16
C ALA A 144 -9.17 -6.74 5.86
N THR A 145 -8.02 -7.41 5.76
CA THR A 145 -7.79 -8.76 6.30
C THR A 145 -7.86 -8.79 7.84
N ALA A 146 -7.35 -7.77 8.51
CA ALA A 146 -7.44 -7.63 9.97
C ALA A 146 -8.88 -7.39 10.45
N THR A 147 -9.66 -6.60 9.71
CA THR A 147 -11.05 -6.29 10.04
C THR A 147 -11.95 -7.53 9.84
N ALA A 148 -11.76 -8.24 8.74
CA ALA A 148 -12.49 -9.48 8.43
C ALA A 148 -12.23 -10.59 9.47
N THR A 149 -10.97 -10.76 9.90
CA THR A 149 -10.61 -11.77 10.90
C THR A 149 -11.31 -11.52 12.24
N GLY A 150 -11.35 -10.25 12.69
CA GLY A 150 -12.01 -9.88 13.95
C GLY A 150 -13.55 -10.05 13.94
N ALA A 151 -14.18 -10.02 12.76
CA ALA A 151 -15.60 -10.33 12.63
C ALA A 151 -15.87 -11.84 12.68
N GLY A 152 -15.06 -12.65 11.98
CA GLY A 152 -15.18 -14.11 11.99
C GLY A 152 -15.04 -14.73 13.39
N THR A 153 -14.15 -14.19 14.24
CA THR A 153 -13.99 -14.65 15.63
C THR A 153 -15.22 -14.35 16.50
N ARG A 154 -15.90 -13.21 16.27
CA ARG A 154 -17.12 -12.87 17.04
C ARG A 154 -18.30 -13.74 16.64
N THR A 155 -18.48 -14.03 15.36
CA THR A 155 -19.56 -14.91 14.88
C THR A 155 -19.40 -16.33 15.44
N ASN A 156 -18.18 -16.87 15.45
CA ASN A 156 -17.91 -18.19 16.04
C ASN A 156 -18.06 -18.21 17.58
N ALA A 157 -17.79 -17.11 18.27
CA ALA A 157 -17.98 -17.01 19.72
C ALA A 157 -19.47 -16.97 20.12
N ILE A 158 -20.35 -16.41 19.27
CA ILE A 158 -21.80 -16.38 19.50
C ILE A 158 -22.45 -17.72 19.14
N ALA A 159 -21.86 -18.50 18.21
CA ALA A 159 -22.37 -19.80 17.81
C ALA A 159 -22.10 -20.94 18.82
N HIS A 160 -21.32 -20.71 19.88
CA HIS A 160 -21.12 -21.66 20.98
C HIS A 160 -21.54 -21.08 22.34
N PRO A 161 -22.84 -20.90 22.61
CA PRO A 161 -23.33 -21.13 23.96
C PRO A 161 -23.35 -22.65 24.18
N SER A 162 -22.60 -23.07 25.19
CA SER A 162 -22.52 -24.44 25.69
C SER A 162 -23.87 -25.18 25.66
N THR A 163 -24.00 -26.18 24.78
CA THR A 163 -24.88 -27.34 25.00
C THR A 163 -24.03 -28.48 25.51
N ALA A 164 -23.44 -28.29 26.68
CA ALA A 164 -23.07 -29.41 27.54
C ALA A 164 -24.35 -29.97 28.16
N ALA A 165 -25.03 -30.86 27.44
CA ALA A 165 -26.03 -31.73 28.02
C ALA A 165 -26.16 -33.02 27.22
N ASP A 166 -25.62 -34.05 27.87
CA ASP A 166 -26.08 -35.43 27.89
C ASP A 166 -25.61 -36.41 26.81
N SER A 167 -24.72 -37.27 27.29
CA SER A 167 -24.31 -38.51 26.66
C SER A 167 -25.36 -39.58 26.98
N ARG A 168 -26.01 -40.18 25.99
CA ARG A 168 -26.39 -41.61 25.98
C ARG A 168 -27.11 -42.00 24.68
N ALA A 169 -26.93 -43.28 24.35
CA ALA A 169 -27.65 -44.08 23.36
C ALA A 169 -27.16 -44.06 21.89
N THR A 170 -26.18 -44.92 21.61
CA THR A 170 -26.27 -45.90 20.51
C THR A 170 -27.14 -47.09 20.97
N PRO A 171 -27.58 -48.04 20.12
CA PRO A 171 -27.76 -48.06 18.66
C PRO A 171 -29.12 -48.69 18.23
N THR A 172 -29.64 -48.45 17.02
CA THR A 172 -30.45 -49.49 16.31
C THR A 172 -30.51 -49.26 14.80
N ALA A 173 -30.32 -50.35 14.06
CA ALA A 173 -30.42 -50.47 12.62
C ALA A 173 -31.87 -50.53 12.12
N ALA A 174 -32.15 -49.92 10.96
CA ALA A 174 -33.17 -50.36 9.99
C ALA A 174 -32.95 -49.58 8.68
N LYS A 175 -32.37 -50.19 7.65
CA LYS A 175 -33.06 -50.90 6.55
C LYS A 175 -33.73 -49.96 5.53
N THR A 176 -33.38 -50.25 4.27
CA THR A 176 -34.20 -50.17 3.05
C THR A 176 -34.12 -48.92 2.17
N SER A 177 -33.71 -49.23 0.93
CA SER A 177 -34.43 -48.87 -0.31
C SER A 177 -33.83 -47.76 -1.19
N ARG A 178 -33.00 -48.23 -2.12
CA ARG A 178 -33.04 -47.93 -3.56
C ARG A 178 -33.98 -46.79 -3.99
N ARG A 179 -33.42 -45.76 -4.64
CA ARG A 179 -33.61 -45.52 -6.09
C ARG A 179 -32.77 -44.35 -6.58
N ARG A 180 -31.90 -44.65 -7.54
CA ARG A 180 -31.23 -43.71 -8.44
C ARG A 180 -31.99 -43.76 -9.77
N PRO A 181 -32.37 -42.62 -10.36
CA PRO A 181 -32.51 -42.54 -11.81
C PRO A 181 -31.44 -41.62 -12.41
N ALA A 182 -30.90 -42.06 -13.53
CA ALA A 182 -29.89 -41.43 -14.36
C ALA A 182 -30.46 -40.24 -15.20
N PRO A 183 -29.61 -39.42 -15.84
CA PRO A 183 -30.00 -38.20 -16.56
C PRO A 183 -30.27 -38.47 -18.05
N PRO A 184 -31.05 -37.59 -18.74
CA PRO A 184 -30.85 -37.34 -20.17
C PRO A 184 -30.78 -35.83 -20.46
N ARG A 185 -29.64 -35.29 -20.93
CA ARG A 185 -29.12 -35.19 -22.32
C ARG A 185 -29.57 -33.91 -23.08
N PRO A 186 -28.75 -33.45 -24.05
CA PRO A 186 -28.46 -32.03 -24.30
C PRO A 186 -29.36 -31.41 -25.37
N ARG A 187 -29.52 -30.08 -25.33
CA ARG A 187 -30.02 -29.31 -26.48
C ARG A 187 -28.87 -28.50 -27.06
N HIS A 188 -28.54 -28.83 -28.31
CA HIS A 188 -27.58 -28.18 -29.20
C HIS A 188 -28.10 -26.81 -29.70
N PRO A 189 -27.23 -25.99 -30.33
CA PRO A 189 -27.27 -24.54 -30.29
C PRO A 189 -28.05 -23.92 -31.46
N ALA A 190 -28.47 -22.69 -31.28
CA ALA A 190 -29.06 -21.84 -32.31
C ALA A 190 -28.41 -20.43 -32.26
N PRO A 191 -28.41 -19.70 -33.38
CA PRO A 191 -27.19 -19.26 -34.09
C PRO A 191 -26.68 -17.86 -33.72
N PRO A 192 -25.46 -17.47 -34.16
CA PRO A 192 -24.84 -16.20 -33.78
C PRO A 192 -25.22 -15.02 -34.70
N ALA A 193 -24.99 -13.82 -34.15
CA ALA A 193 -24.73 -12.55 -34.83
C ALA A 193 -25.99 -11.73 -35.25
N PRO A 194 -25.91 -10.38 -35.34
CA PRO A 194 -24.79 -9.64 -35.94
C PRO A 194 -24.02 -8.74 -34.98
N ALA A 195 -22.70 -8.74 -35.20
CA ALA A 195 -21.77 -7.74 -34.74
C ALA A 195 -22.28 -6.32 -35.07
N ARG A 196 -22.49 -5.50 -34.03
CA ARG A 196 -22.55 -4.06 -34.24
C ARG A 196 -21.14 -3.58 -34.58
N ARG A 197 -20.96 -3.38 -35.88
CA ARG A 197 -19.86 -2.67 -36.51
C ARG A 197 -19.55 -1.40 -35.72
N THR A 198 -18.32 -1.33 -35.23
CA THR A 198 -17.56 -0.09 -35.07
C THR A 198 -17.61 0.72 -36.37
N PRO A 199 -18.11 1.96 -36.38
CA PRO A 199 -17.66 2.92 -37.37
C PRO A 199 -16.24 3.41 -37.01
N PRO A 200 -15.29 3.42 -37.95
CA PRO A 200 -14.01 4.06 -37.74
C PRO A 200 -14.16 5.59 -37.81
N ALA A 201 -13.38 6.26 -36.95
CA ALA A 201 -12.80 7.58 -37.12
C ALA A 201 -13.57 8.65 -37.93
N LEU A 202 -14.28 9.53 -37.22
CA LEU A 202 -14.36 10.94 -37.63
C LEU A 202 -13.27 11.71 -36.88
N SER A 203 -12.12 11.76 -37.54
CA SER A 203 -11.04 12.70 -37.29
C SER A 203 -11.60 14.12 -37.27
N ARG A 204 -11.92 14.64 -36.08
CA ARG A 204 -12.03 16.08 -35.88
C ARG A 204 -10.60 16.62 -35.90
N ARG A 205 -10.17 16.97 -37.12
CA ARG A 205 -9.08 17.90 -37.38
C ARG A 205 -9.29 19.14 -36.51
N THR A 206 -8.59 19.22 -35.39
CA THR A 206 -8.37 20.48 -34.70
C THR A 206 -7.52 21.34 -35.63
N PRO A 207 -7.96 22.57 -35.98
CA PRO A 207 -7.18 23.44 -36.85
C PRO A 207 -5.81 23.74 -36.22
N PRO A 208 -4.74 23.83 -37.03
CA PRO A 208 -3.41 24.15 -36.52
C PRO A 208 -3.43 25.56 -35.93
N GLY A 209 -3.14 25.66 -34.63
CA GLY A 209 -2.86 26.94 -33.99
C GLY A 209 -1.65 27.61 -34.65
N PRO A 210 -1.67 28.93 -34.89
CA PRO A 210 -0.62 29.60 -35.63
C PRO A 210 0.70 29.65 -34.82
N ARG A 211 1.77 29.13 -35.42
CA ARG A 211 3.17 29.49 -35.17
C ARG A 211 3.86 29.62 -36.54
N PRO A 212 4.98 30.35 -36.72
CA PRO A 212 5.57 31.47 -35.99
C PRO A 212 5.77 32.70 -36.91
N ARG A 213 6.04 33.89 -36.36
CA ARG A 213 6.69 34.98 -37.12
C ARG A 213 7.96 35.44 -36.39
N CYS A 214 9.10 34.97 -36.88
CA CYS A 214 10.38 35.70 -36.90
C CYS A 214 10.41 36.53 -38.21
N PRO A 215 11.37 37.42 -38.52
CA PRO A 215 12.40 38.10 -37.71
C PRO A 215 12.37 39.64 -37.90
N ARG A 216 13.12 40.42 -37.10
CA ARG A 216 13.79 41.66 -37.58
C ARG A 216 14.83 42.19 -36.57
N ARG A 217 16.10 41.92 -36.88
CA ARG A 217 17.22 42.88 -36.66
C ARG A 217 17.43 43.58 -38.02
N PRO A 218 17.80 44.88 -38.07
CA PRO A 218 19.22 45.22 -37.99
C PRO A 218 19.56 46.61 -37.37
N GLY A 219 20.69 46.65 -36.66
CA GLY A 219 21.80 47.62 -36.91
C GLY A 219 21.67 49.10 -36.50
N ARG A 220 22.56 49.51 -35.57
CA ARG A 220 23.43 50.72 -35.61
C ARG A 220 24.38 50.64 -34.39
N ARG A 221 25.63 50.15 -34.52
CA ARG A 221 26.88 50.87 -34.86
C ARG A 221 27.04 52.24 -34.16
N SER A 222 27.92 52.23 -33.13
CA SER A 222 29.01 53.13 -32.63
C SER A 222 29.19 54.54 -33.26
N PRO A 223 30.10 55.47 -32.82
CA PRO A 223 31.28 55.35 -31.92
C PRO A 223 31.64 56.61 -31.04
N HIS A 224 32.81 56.58 -30.37
CA HIS A 224 33.64 57.70 -29.82
C HIS A 224 33.18 58.39 -28.51
N GLY A 225 34.03 58.75 -27.54
CA GLY A 225 35.47 59.01 -27.53
C GLY A 225 36.10 59.13 -26.11
N PRO A 226 37.38 59.55 -25.97
CA PRO A 226 38.33 59.20 -24.88
C PRO A 226 38.69 60.41 -23.96
N PRO A 227 39.90 60.52 -23.33
CA PRO A 227 40.37 59.89 -22.08
C PRO A 227 40.84 60.91 -20.97
N ARG A 228 41.16 60.38 -19.77
CA ARG A 228 42.10 60.81 -18.68
C ARG A 228 42.41 62.29 -18.36
N PRO A 229 42.65 62.58 -17.07
CA PRO A 229 43.91 63.21 -16.62
C PRO A 229 44.86 62.20 -15.96
#